data_AF-A0A9Y2IIZ7-F1
#
_entry.id   AF-A0A9Y2IIZ7-F1
#
_cell.length_a   1.000
_cell.length_b   1.000
_cell.length_c   1.000
_cell.angle_alpha   90.00
_cell.angle_beta   90.00
_cell.angle_gamma   90.00
#
_symmetry.space_group_name_H-M   'P 1'
#
loop_
_entity.id
_entity.type
_entity.pdbx_description
1 polymer ?
#
loop_
_entity_poly.entity_id
_entity_poly.type
_entity_poly.pdbx_seq_one_letter_code
_entity_poly.pdbx_strand_id
1 'polypeptide(L)'
;MNPEILKLARVLDVEPERLAYLADVDVADLQLFREQVTTTLFDANLVVLERMALASRLLPAPVVAKIAEKVFGPLLCARIAGLVDVSRGVDVAKRLPPKFLASVAAELDPRRATSIITRIPLDTVVAVAAELTRREDWITLGRFVGHLPDPTVRRSLAVLEDAALLRTAYVLDDKTRIDHVMGLLPEGRLPRLIRAAGADESLWEPALDVLANMGKARREAVLPLLDELPGELRGRAQAAIK
;
A
#
# COMPACT_ATOMS: atom_id res chain seq x y z
N MET A 1 2.18 8.42 15.71
CA MET A 1 2.57 7.02 15.97
C MET A 1 3.46 6.55 14.82
N ASN A 2 4.57 5.87 15.11
CA ASN A 2 5.55 5.45 14.08
C ASN A 2 4.88 4.52 13.03
N PRO A 3 4.96 4.83 11.73
CA PRO A 3 4.31 4.04 10.67
C PRO A 3 4.85 2.60 10.58
N GLU A 4 6.10 2.34 10.95
CA GLU A 4 6.63 0.96 10.94
C GLU A 4 6.03 0.10 12.05
N ILE A 5 5.67 0.69 13.20
CA ILE A 5 4.95 -0.02 14.26
C ILE A 5 3.55 -0.44 13.77
N LEU A 6 2.84 0.45 13.08
CA LEU A 6 1.54 0.15 12.48
C LEU A 6 1.62 -1.03 11.49
N LYS A 7 2.65 -1.03 10.64
CA LYS A 7 2.87 -2.10 9.65
C LYS A 7 3.26 -3.42 10.31
N LEU A 8 4.12 -3.39 11.33
CA LEU A 8 4.52 -4.59 12.05
C LEU A 8 3.36 -5.20 12.84
N ALA A 9 2.55 -4.36 13.51
CA ALA A 9 1.35 -4.76 14.22
C ALA A 9 0.38 -5.51 13.28
N ARG A 10 0.21 -5.01 12.05
CA ARG A 10 -0.57 -5.69 11.01
C ARG A 10 0.01 -7.06 10.64
N VAL A 11 1.32 -7.19 10.46
CA VAL A 11 1.96 -8.48 10.11
C VAL A 11 1.79 -9.51 11.23
N LEU A 12 1.84 -9.07 12.48
CA LEU A 12 1.71 -9.92 13.66
C LEU A 12 0.25 -10.16 14.10
N ASP A 13 -0.72 -9.50 13.46
CA ASP A 13 -2.14 -9.51 13.83
C ASP A 13 -2.37 -9.09 15.30
N VAL A 14 -1.79 -7.95 15.68
CA VAL A 14 -1.90 -7.38 17.03
C VAL A 14 -2.23 -5.88 16.99
N GLU A 15 -2.77 -5.35 18.08
CA GLU A 15 -2.97 -3.90 18.25
C GLU A 15 -1.63 -3.14 18.31
N PRO A 16 -1.48 -1.97 17.64
CA PRO A 16 -0.25 -1.20 17.63
C PRO A 16 0.26 -0.82 19.03
N GLU A 17 -0.63 -0.59 19.99
CA GLU A 17 -0.30 -0.23 21.36
C GLU A 17 0.48 -1.34 22.09
N ARG A 18 0.28 -2.60 21.70
CA ARG A 18 1.07 -3.73 22.23
C ARG A 18 2.54 -3.62 21.83
N LEU A 19 2.84 -2.92 20.74
CA LEU A 19 4.17 -2.68 20.21
C LEU A 19 4.69 -1.28 20.55
N ALA A 20 4.01 -0.52 21.41
CA ALA A 20 4.43 0.84 21.79
C ALA A 20 5.83 0.89 22.44
N TYR A 21 6.29 -0.22 23.03
CA TYR A 21 7.64 -0.35 23.56
C TYR A 21 8.75 -0.26 22.49
N LEU A 22 8.39 -0.32 21.20
CA LEU A 22 9.30 -0.14 20.06
C LEU A 22 9.40 1.33 19.59
N ALA A 23 8.72 2.27 20.26
CA ALA A 23 8.65 3.67 19.81
C ALA A 23 10.02 4.35 19.63
N ASP A 24 11.00 3.98 20.45
CA ASP A 24 12.35 4.55 20.46
C ASP A 24 13.34 3.79 19.57
N VAL A 25 12.90 2.73 18.88
CA VAL A 25 13.74 1.98 17.95
C VAL A 25 13.84 2.73 16.61
N ASP A 26 15.03 2.71 16.01
CA ASP A 26 15.26 3.33 14.71
C ASP A 26 14.30 2.78 13.64
N VAL A 27 13.82 3.66 12.77
CA VAL A 27 12.81 3.33 11.74
C VAL A 27 13.37 2.31 10.74
N ALA A 28 14.65 2.41 10.37
CA ALA A 28 15.27 1.47 9.43
C ALA A 28 15.42 0.07 10.06
N ASP A 29 15.73 0.01 11.35
CA ASP A 29 15.80 -1.26 12.09
C ASP A 29 14.41 -1.91 12.23
N LEU A 30 13.37 -1.11 12.50
CA LEU A 30 11.99 -1.61 12.54
C LEU A 30 11.52 -2.12 11.17
N GLN A 31 11.89 -1.42 10.10
CA GLN A 31 11.60 -1.87 8.74
C GLN A 31 12.30 -3.21 8.45
N LEU A 32 13.60 -3.32 8.75
CA LEU A 32 14.35 -4.56 8.57
C LEU A 32 13.74 -5.72 9.39
N PHE A 33 13.40 -5.46 10.65
CA PHE A 33 12.77 -6.45 11.51
C PHE A 33 11.41 -6.91 10.95
N ARG A 34 10.56 -5.99 10.50
CA ARG A 34 9.29 -6.31 9.87
C ARG A 34 9.47 -7.18 8.63
N GLU A 35 10.48 -6.92 7.81
CA GLU A 35 10.79 -7.74 6.63
C GLU A 35 11.23 -9.16 7.00
N GLN A 36 12.02 -9.31 8.07
CA GLN A 36 12.44 -10.62 8.61
C GLN A 36 11.27 -11.41 9.19
N VAL A 37 10.40 -10.75 9.96
CA VAL A 37 9.16 -11.34 10.51
C VAL A 37 8.27 -11.81 9.37
N THR A 38 8.05 -10.95 8.36
CA THR A 38 7.27 -11.29 7.17
C THR A 38 7.85 -12.54 6.50
N THR A 39 9.16 -12.54 6.22
CA THR A 39 9.84 -13.68 5.58
C THR A 39 9.64 -14.98 6.36
N THR A 40 9.88 -14.94 7.67
CA THR A 40 9.73 -16.10 8.56
C THR A 40 8.29 -16.65 8.55
N LEU A 41 7.29 -15.77 8.64
CA LEU A 41 5.88 -16.18 8.60
C LEU A 41 5.45 -16.71 7.23
N PHE A 42 6.03 -16.20 6.14
CA PHE A 42 5.74 -16.64 4.78
C PHE A 42 6.43 -17.96 4.39
N ASP A 43 7.62 -18.23 4.95
CA ASP A 43 8.36 -19.47 4.66
C ASP A 43 7.85 -20.66 5.49
N ALA A 44 7.04 -20.39 6.52
CA ALA A 44 6.33 -21.42 7.24
C ALA A 44 5.44 -22.24 6.29
N ASN A 45 5.70 -23.55 6.20
CA ASN A 45 4.99 -24.51 5.35
C ASN A 45 5.21 -24.38 3.84
N LEU A 46 6.31 -23.77 3.40
CA LEU A 46 6.63 -23.56 1.97
C LEU A 46 6.43 -24.83 1.10
N VAL A 47 6.91 -25.99 1.57
CA VAL A 47 6.78 -27.27 0.84
C VAL A 47 5.32 -27.65 0.55
N VAL A 48 4.41 -27.41 1.50
CA VAL A 48 2.97 -27.70 1.30
C VAL A 48 2.37 -26.70 0.31
N LEU A 49 2.73 -25.43 0.43
CA LEU A 49 2.24 -24.36 -0.45
C LEU A 49 2.70 -24.56 -1.91
N GLU A 50 3.95 -24.99 -2.12
CA GLU A 50 4.48 -25.35 -3.44
C GLU A 50 3.70 -26.52 -4.07
N ARG A 51 3.41 -27.56 -3.28
CA ARG A 51 2.59 -28.69 -3.75
C ARG A 51 1.19 -28.24 -4.14
N MET A 52 0.59 -27.32 -3.39
CA MET A 52 -0.72 -26.74 -3.74
C MET A 52 -0.65 -25.91 -5.03
N ALA A 53 0.39 -25.09 -5.19
CA ALA A 53 0.61 -24.30 -6.39
C ALA A 53 0.77 -25.20 -7.64
N LEU A 54 1.55 -26.28 -7.51
CA LEU A 54 1.73 -27.29 -8.56
C LEU A 54 0.43 -28.02 -8.88
N ALA A 55 -0.29 -28.50 -7.86
CA ALA A 55 -1.57 -29.19 -8.03
C ALA A 55 -2.62 -28.30 -8.71
N SER A 56 -2.55 -26.99 -8.48
CA SER A 56 -3.45 -26.04 -9.13
C SER A 56 -3.40 -26.19 -10.65
N ARG A 57 -2.24 -26.52 -11.25
CA ARG A 57 -2.05 -26.66 -12.72
C ARG A 57 -3.00 -27.66 -13.36
N LEU A 58 -3.46 -28.65 -12.60
CA LEU A 58 -4.33 -29.73 -13.09
C LEU A 58 -5.78 -29.30 -13.28
N LEU A 59 -6.16 -28.12 -12.78
CA LEU A 59 -7.54 -27.63 -12.81
C LEU A 59 -7.70 -26.45 -13.79
N PRO A 60 -8.89 -26.20 -14.34
CA PRO A 60 -9.19 -24.96 -15.07
C PRO A 60 -9.17 -23.73 -14.16
N ALA A 61 -8.77 -22.57 -14.68
CA ALA A 61 -8.68 -21.32 -13.90
C ALA A 61 -10.01 -20.90 -13.20
N PRO A 62 -11.20 -21.05 -13.81
CA PRO A 62 -12.46 -20.75 -13.11
C PRO A 62 -12.71 -21.62 -11.88
N VAL A 63 -12.31 -22.90 -11.93
CA VAL A 63 -12.43 -23.84 -10.81
C VAL A 63 -11.49 -23.42 -9.69
N VAL A 64 -10.23 -23.11 -10.02
CA VAL A 64 -9.26 -22.62 -9.03
C VAL A 64 -9.71 -21.30 -8.41
N ALA A 65 -10.25 -20.36 -9.18
CA ALA A 65 -10.79 -19.12 -8.63
C ALA A 65 -11.92 -19.36 -7.62
N LYS A 66 -12.83 -20.29 -7.92
CA LYS A 66 -13.92 -20.66 -6.99
C LYS A 66 -13.41 -21.33 -5.72
N ILE A 67 -12.42 -22.22 -5.83
CA ILE A 67 -11.78 -22.86 -4.66
C ILE A 67 -11.01 -21.82 -3.83
N ALA A 68 -10.27 -20.94 -4.50
CA ALA A 68 -9.54 -19.85 -3.86
C ALA A 68 -10.47 -18.99 -3.00
N GLU A 69 -11.58 -18.52 -3.58
CA GLU A 69 -12.54 -17.66 -2.88
C GLU A 69 -13.32 -18.38 -1.78
N LYS A 70 -13.76 -19.62 -2.00
CA LYS A 70 -14.71 -20.31 -1.12
C LYS A 70 -14.10 -21.28 -0.13
N VAL A 71 -12.85 -21.72 -0.35
CA VAL A 71 -12.21 -22.77 0.44
C VAL A 71 -10.89 -22.30 1.04
N PHE A 72 -9.98 -21.75 0.23
CA PHE A 72 -8.64 -21.38 0.71
C PHE A 72 -8.65 -20.10 1.54
N GLY A 73 -9.49 -19.14 1.16
CA GLY A 73 -9.55 -17.84 1.83
C GLY A 73 -8.34 -16.95 1.53
N PRO A 74 -8.36 -15.69 2.01
CA PRO A 74 -7.39 -14.68 1.59
C PRO A 74 -5.94 -14.99 1.95
N LEU A 75 -5.70 -15.43 3.19
CA LEU A 75 -4.36 -15.72 3.70
C LEU A 75 -3.67 -16.79 2.85
N LEU A 76 -4.31 -17.94 2.65
CA LEU A 76 -3.70 -19.04 1.90
C LEU A 76 -3.49 -18.66 0.42
N CYS A 77 -4.43 -17.93 -0.19
CA CYS A 77 -4.25 -17.38 -1.53
C CYS A 77 -3.03 -16.45 -1.61
N ALA A 78 -2.83 -15.59 -0.62
CA ALA A 78 -1.69 -14.68 -0.57
C ALA A 78 -0.35 -15.43 -0.44
N ARG A 79 -0.29 -16.47 0.40
CA ARG A 79 0.92 -17.31 0.54
C ARG A 79 1.25 -18.09 -0.73
N ILE A 80 0.23 -18.56 -1.46
CA ILE A 80 0.40 -19.33 -2.70
C ILE A 80 0.68 -18.42 -3.92
N ALA A 81 0.25 -17.16 -3.90
CA ALA A 81 0.34 -16.27 -5.05
C ALA A 81 1.75 -16.15 -5.64
N GLY A 82 2.79 -16.08 -4.79
CA GLY A 82 4.19 -16.02 -5.26
C GLY A 82 4.75 -17.32 -5.83
N LEU A 83 4.03 -18.44 -5.71
CA LEU A 83 4.48 -19.78 -6.09
C LEU A 83 3.81 -20.31 -7.36
N VAL A 84 2.71 -19.69 -7.79
CA VAL A 84 1.99 -20.11 -9.01
C VAL A 84 2.61 -19.48 -10.26
N ASP A 85 2.49 -20.18 -11.38
CA ASP A 85 2.93 -19.64 -12.67
C ASP A 85 2.23 -18.32 -12.98
N VAL A 86 2.96 -17.34 -13.50
CA VAL A 86 2.45 -15.97 -13.63
C VAL A 86 1.17 -15.90 -14.47
N SER A 87 1.15 -16.55 -15.64
CA SER A 87 -0.04 -16.55 -16.52
C SER A 87 -1.26 -17.12 -15.79
N ARG A 88 -1.06 -18.16 -14.98
CA ARG A 88 -2.10 -18.80 -14.21
C ARG A 88 -2.58 -17.93 -13.04
N GLY A 89 -1.65 -17.30 -12.31
CA GLY A 89 -1.97 -16.36 -11.25
C GLY A 89 -2.81 -15.18 -11.76
N VAL A 90 -2.44 -14.60 -12.91
CA VAL A 90 -3.22 -13.54 -13.57
C VAL A 90 -4.60 -14.03 -13.99
N ASP A 91 -4.69 -15.22 -14.56
CA ASP A 91 -5.96 -15.83 -14.97
C ASP A 91 -6.90 -16.11 -13.80
N VAL A 92 -6.38 -16.53 -12.65
CA VAL A 92 -7.18 -16.70 -11.44
C VAL A 92 -7.57 -15.33 -10.89
N ALA A 93 -6.63 -14.39 -10.77
CA ALA A 93 -6.87 -13.05 -10.22
C ALA A 93 -7.98 -12.30 -10.96
N LYS A 94 -7.99 -12.31 -12.30
CA LYS A 94 -9.03 -11.61 -13.09
C LYS A 94 -10.45 -12.15 -12.92
N ARG A 95 -10.61 -13.31 -12.28
CA ARG A 95 -11.89 -13.98 -12.01
C ARG A 95 -12.35 -13.82 -10.57
N LEU A 96 -11.49 -13.32 -9.69
CA LEU A 96 -11.81 -13.11 -8.28
C LEU A 96 -12.47 -11.74 -8.09
N PRO A 97 -13.46 -11.62 -7.19
CA PRO A 97 -14.12 -10.35 -6.94
C PRO A 97 -13.15 -9.35 -6.26
N PRO A 98 -13.23 -8.04 -6.56
CA PRO A 98 -12.36 -7.02 -5.95
C PRO A 98 -12.37 -7.05 -4.42
N LYS A 99 -13.54 -7.34 -3.82
CA LYS A 99 -13.67 -7.52 -2.36
C LYS A 99 -12.76 -8.62 -1.81
N PHE A 100 -12.67 -9.76 -2.50
CA PHE A 100 -11.81 -10.85 -2.07
C PHE A 100 -10.34 -10.52 -2.36
N LEU A 101 -10.03 -9.97 -3.54
CA LEU A 101 -8.68 -9.54 -3.89
C LEU A 101 -8.11 -8.49 -2.93
N ALA A 102 -8.92 -7.56 -2.43
CA ALA A 102 -8.51 -6.61 -1.40
C ALA A 102 -8.11 -7.32 -0.10
N SER A 103 -8.85 -8.37 0.31
CA SER A 103 -8.46 -9.19 1.46
C SER A 103 -7.18 -9.99 1.18
N VAL A 104 -7.01 -10.53 -0.04
CA VAL A 104 -5.77 -11.22 -0.43
C VAL A 104 -4.59 -10.24 -0.41
N ALA A 105 -4.78 -9.01 -0.88
CA ALA A 105 -3.75 -7.98 -0.92
C ALA A 105 -3.26 -7.62 0.49
N ALA A 106 -4.16 -7.55 1.48
CA ALA A 106 -3.80 -7.27 2.87
C ALA A 106 -2.86 -8.34 3.46
N GLU A 107 -3.03 -9.59 3.04
CA GLU A 107 -2.24 -10.74 3.47
C GLU A 107 -0.97 -10.97 2.63
N LEU A 108 -0.84 -10.30 1.47
CA LEU A 108 0.20 -10.57 0.48
C LEU A 108 1.50 -9.83 0.79
N ASP A 109 2.63 -10.50 0.56
CA ASP A 109 3.92 -9.83 0.38
C ASP A 109 4.08 -9.48 -1.11
N PRO A 110 3.96 -8.19 -1.50
CA PRO A 110 4.02 -7.79 -2.91
C PRO A 110 5.37 -8.08 -3.56
N ARG A 111 6.46 -8.19 -2.77
CA ARG A 111 7.80 -8.55 -3.26
C ARG A 111 7.80 -9.95 -3.88
N ARG A 112 7.03 -10.88 -3.32
CA ARG A 112 6.94 -12.27 -3.76
C ARG A 112 6.04 -12.48 -4.98
N ALA A 113 5.13 -11.54 -5.26
CA ALA A 113 4.12 -11.66 -6.31
C ALA A 113 4.18 -10.54 -7.36
N THR A 114 5.27 -9.75 -7.42
CA THR A 114 5.39 -8.59 -8.32
C THR A 114 5.15 -8.97 -9.79
N SER A 115 5.62 -10.13 -10.24
CA SER A 115 5.44 -10.61 -11.61
C SER A 115 3.97 -10.85 -11.99
N ILE A 116 3.12 -11.23 -11.03
CA ILE A 116 1.67 -11.37 -11.21
C ILE A 116 0.99 -10.00 -11.10
N ILE A 117 1.27 -9.26 -10.02
CA ILE A 117 0.64 -7.98 -9.70
C ILE A 117 0.76 -6.99 -10.88
N THR A 118 1.94 -6.91 -11.50
CA THR A 118 2.19 -6.03 -12.65
C THR A 118 1.42 -6.39 -13.93
N ARG A 119 0.85 -7.61 -14.00
CA ARG A 119 0.12 -8.13 -15.16
C ARG A 119 -1.38 -8.29 -14.92
N ILE A 120 -1.85 -7.99 -13.71
CA ILE A 120 -3.29 -7.93 -13.44
C ILE A 120 -3.90 -6.79 -14.28
N PRO A 121 -5.07 -7.01 -14.92
CA PRO A 121 -5.74 -5.96 -15.67
C PRO A 121 -5.95 -4.68 -14.85
N LEU A 122 -5.73 -3.53 -15.49
CA LEU A 122 -5.76 -2.23 -14.82
C LEU A 122 -7.08 -1.99 -14.09
N ASP A 123 -8.22 -2.30 -14.71
CA ASP A 123 -9.54 -2.11 -14.10
C ASP A 123 -9.73 -2.97 -12.84
N THR A 124 -9.15 -4.17 -12.81
CA THR A 124 -9.15 -5.01 -11.60
C THR A 124 -8.34 -4.34 -10.48
N VAL A 125 -7.15 -3.80 -10.79
CA VAL A 125 -6.31 -3.11 -9.79
C VAL A 125 -7.01 -1.86 -9.25
N VAL A 126 -7.63 -1.07 -10.12
CA VAL A 126 -8.39 0.13 -9.72
C VAL A 126 -9.58 -0.23 -8.83
N ALA A 127 -10.31 -1.31 -9.17
CA ALA A 127 -11.41 -1.79 -8.33
C ALA A 127 -10.94 -2.29 -6.95
N VAL A 128 -9.77 -2.93 -6.88
CA VAL A 128 -9.15 -3.34 -5.61
C VAL A 128 -8.71 -2.12 -4.81
N ALA A 129 -8.10 -1.12 -5.45
CA ALA A 129 -7.69 0.12 -4.78
C ALA A 129 -8.90 0.85 -4.19
N ALA A 130 -9.99 0.98 -4.93
CA ALA A 130 -11.24 1.57 -4.44
C ALA A 130 -11.81 0.81 -3.23
N GLU A 131 -11.78 -0.51 -3.24
CA GLU A 131 -12.24 -1.33 -2.12
C GLU A 131 -11.32 -1.19 -0.89
N LEU A 132 -10.00 -1.11 -1.07
CA LEU A 132 -9.06 -0.85 0.03
C LEU A 132 -9.28 0.55 0.62
N THR A 133 -9.52 1.57 -0.21
CA THR A 133 -9.88 2.91 0.23
C THR A 133 -11.18 2.91 1.05
N ARG A 134 -12.21 2.17 0.60
CA ARG A 134 -13.47 2.02 1.34
C ARG A 134 -13.29 1.35 2.70
N ARG A 135 -12.25 0.53 2.88
CA ARG A 135 -11.88 -0.12 4.15
C ARG A 135 -10.89 0.70 4.97
N GLU A 136 -10.48 1.86 4.47
CA GLU A 136 -9.40 2.65 5.04
C GLU A 136 -8.09 1.86 5.21
N ASP A 137 -7.84 0.88 4.34
CA ASP A 137 -6.63 0.06 4.39
C ASP A 137 -5.45 0.75 3.69
N TRP A 138 -5.02 1.86 4.28
CA TRP A 138 -3.95 2.71 3.78
C TRP A 138 -2.61 1.99 3.71
N ILE A 139 -2.37 1.08 4.68
CA ILE A 139 -1.14 0.28 4.76
C ILE A 139 -1.04 -0.60 3.54
N THR A 140 -2.08 -1.37 3.21
CA THR A 140 -2.08 -2.22 2.02
C THR A 140 -1.91 -1.41 0.74
N LEU A 141 -2.60 -0.27 0.60
CA LEU A 141 -2.41 0.62 -0.56
C LEU A 141 -0.94 1.07 -0.70
N GLY A 142 -0.34 1.58 0.37
CA GLY A 142 1.04 2.08 0.38
C GLY A 142 2.07 1.00 0.02
N ARG A 143 1.85 -0.23 0.46
CA ARG A 143 2.73 -1.38 0.16
C ARG A 143 2.78 -1.73 -1.33
N PHE A 144 1.71 -1.48 -2.08
CA PHE A 144 1.64 -1.89 -3.51
C PHE A 144 2.14 -0.83 -4.48
N VAL A 145 2.18 0.45 -4.11
CA VAL A 145 2.61 1.56 -4.98
C VAL A 145 4.02 1.32 -5.56
N GLY A 146 4.91 0.71 -4.77
CA GLY A 146 6.27 0.35 -5.16
C GLY A 146 6.37 -0.67 -6.30
N HIS A 147 5.35 -1.51 -6.45
CA HIS A 147 5.36 -2.70 -7.30
C HIS A 147 4.50 -2.55 -8.56
N LEU A 148 3.70 -1.49 -8.64
CA LEU A 148 2.79 -1.26 -9.75
C LEU A 148 3.44 -0.38 -10.83
N PRO A 149 3.13 -0.63 -12.13
CA PRO A 149 3.53 0.27 -13.20
C PRO A 149 2.90 1.67 -13.03
N ASP A 150 3.62 2.71 -13.43
CA ASP A 150 3.17 4.11 -13.34
C ASP A 150 1.77 4.38 -13.93
N PRO A 151 1.37 3.81 -15.10
CA PRO A 151 0.01 3.99 -15.60
C PRO A 151 -1.07 3.46 -14.64
N THR A 152 -0.78 2.35 -13.96
CA THR A 152 -1.68 1.75 -12.97
C THR A 152 -1.72 2.59 -11.71
N VAL A 153 -0.56 3.04 -11.20
CA VAL A 153 -0.48 3.95 -10.05
C VAL A 153 -1.29 5.22 -10.34
N ARG A 154 -1.05 5.87 -11.48
CA ARG A 154 -1.77 7.08 -11.91
C ARG A 154 -3.29 6.89 -11.93
N ARG A 155 -3.77 5.78 -12.50
CA ARG A 155 -5.22 5.49 -12.57
C ARG A 155 -5.82 5.19 -11.21
N SER A 156 -5.10 4.51 -10.33
CA SER A 156 -5.53 4.31 -8.95
C SER A 156 -5.60 5.64 -8.17
N LEU A 157 -4.55 6.48 -8.26
CA LEU A 157 -4.55 7.79 -7.59
C LEU A 157 -5.71 8.68 -8.02
N ALA A 158 -6.14 8.60 -9.29
CA ALA A 158 -7.24 9.40 -9.81
C ALA A 158 -8.60 9.08 -9.16
N VAL A 159 -8.81 7.87 -8.66
CA VAL A 159 -10.07 7.44 -8.03
C VAL A 159 -10.07 7.60 -6.50
N LEU A 160 -8.93 7.88 -5.89
CA LEU A 160 -8.82 8.13 -4.45
C LEU A 160 -9.23 9.56 -4.11
N GLU A 161 -9.77 9.75 -2.91
CA GLU A 161 -10.01 11.07 -2.32
C GLU A 161 -8.71 11.70 -1.81
N ASP A 162 -8.71 13.03 -1.66
CA ASP A 162 -7.51 13.80 -1.29
C ASP A 162 -6.96 13.41 0.09
N ALA A 163 -7.84 13.17 1.07
CA ALA A 163 -7.45 12.70 2.39
C ALA A 163 -6.88 11.27 2.36
N ALA A 164 -7.45 10.38 1.56
CA ALA A 164 -6.96 9.01 1.37
C ALA A 164 -5.55 9.00 0.78
N LEU A 165 -5.27 9.88 -0.19
CA LEU A 165 -3.93 10.02 -0.79
C LEU A 165 -2.87 10.38 0.26
N LEU A 166 -3.16 11.35 1.13
CA LEU A 166 -2.25 11.74 2.22
C LEU A 166 -2.04 10.59 3.22
N ARG A 167 -3.12 9.93 3.66
CA ARG A 167 -3.04 8.79 4.58
C ARG A 167 -2.25 7.62 4.00
N THR A 168 -2.44 7.30 2.71
CA THR A 168 -1.67 6.27 2.01
C THR A 168 -0.18 6.63 1.90
N ALA A 169 0.15 7.88 1.56
CA ALA A 169 1.54 8.31 1.44
C ALA A 169 2.28 8.30 2.79
N TYR A 170 1.56 8.57 3.89
CA TYR A 170 2.10 8.49 5.26
C TYR A 170 2.57 7.09 5.65
N VAL A 171 1.97 6.04 5.09
CA VAL A 171 2.34 4.64 5.36
C VAL A 171 3.02 3.96 4.16
N LEU A 172 3.49 4.73 3.19
CA LEU A 172 4.25 4.21 2.06
C LEU A 172 5.48 3.42 2.55
N ASP A 173 5.76 2.27 1.92
CA ASP A 173 6.91 1.43 2.29
C ASP A 173 8.24 2.05 1.90
N ASP A 174 8.29 2.72 0.75
CA ASP A 174 9.48 3.40 0.26
C ASP A 174 9.21 4.90 0.16
N LYS A 175 9.62 5.64 1.20
CA LYS A 175 9.47 7.10 1.28
C LYS A 175 10.22 7.85 0.18
N THR A 176 11.27 7.27 -0.39
CA THR A 176 12.02 7.88 -1.50
C THR A 176 11.17 8.01 -2.77
N ARG A 177 10.09 7.21 -2.88
CA ARG A 177 9.14 7.27 -4.00
C ARG A 177 8.08 8.35 -3.88
N ILE A 178 7.95 9.02 -2.72
CA ILE A 178 6.93 10.06 -2.53
C ILE A 178 7.06 11.11 -3.65
N ASP A 179 8.26 11.59 -3.91
CA ASP A 179 8.49 12.58 -4.97
C ASP A 179 7.99 12.11 -6.34
N HIS A 180 8.37 10.89 -6.74
CA HIS A 180 7.92 10.28 -8.00
C HIS A 180 6.39 10.17 -8.07
N VAL A 181 5.76 9.60 -7.04
CA VAL A 181 4.31 9.39 -6.97
C VAL A 181 3.54 10.70 -7.01
N MET A 182 4.05 11.75 -6.34
CA MET A 182 3.46 13.09 -6.41
C MET A 182 3.54 13.68 -7.83
N GLY A 183 4.55 13.30 -8.62
CA GLY A 183 4.64 13.65 -10.05
C GLY A 183 3.66 12.89 -10.95
N LEU A 184 3.06 11.79 -10.47
CA LEU A 184 2.03 11.04 -11.20
C LEU A 184 0.61 11.59 -10.95
N LEU A 185 0.44 12.51 -10.00
CA LEU A 185 -0.86 13.10 -9.71
C LEU A 185 -1.40 13.91 -10.91
N PRO A 186 -2.73 13.92 -11.12
CA PRO A 186 -3.35 14.81 -12.09
C PRO A 186 -3.02 16.28 -11.82
N GLU A 187 -3.03 17.11 -12.87
CA GLU A 187 -2.87 18.56 -12.73
C GLU A 187 -3.91 19.14 -11.77
N GLY A 188 -3.50 20.11 -10.96
CA GLY A 188 -4.36 20.75 -9.96
C GLY A 188 -4.70 19.89 -8.72
N ARG A 189 -4.26 18.61 -8.67
CA ARG A 189 -4.50 17.76 -7.49
C ARG A 189 -3.68 18.19 -6.28
N LEU A 190 -2.46 18.68 -6.48
CA LEU A 190 -1.56 19.08 -5.40
C LEU A 190 -2.13 20.22 -4.52
N PRO A 191 -2.66 21.33 -5.07
CA PRO A 191 -3.40 22.32 -4.28
C PRO A 191 -4.59 21.74 -3.48
N ARG A 192 -5.28 20.74 -4.03
CA ARG A 192 -6.41 20.10 -3.33
C ARG A 192 -5.95 19.29 -2.11
N LEU A 193 -4.79 18.63 -2.19
CA LEU A 193 -4.22 17.92 -1.04
C LEU A 193 -3.89 18.91 0.10
N ILE A 194 -3.37 20.08 -0.24
CA ILE A 194 -3.05 21.13 0.75
C ILE A 194 -4.33 21.64 1.41
N ARG A 195 -5.38 21.90 0.63
CA ARG A 195 -6.70 22.30 1.19
C ARG A 195 -7.31 21.22 2.07
N ALA A 196 -7.19 19.95 1.68
CA ALA A 196 -7.63 18.83 2.51
C ALA A 196 -6.89 18.80 3.84
N ALA A 197 -5.56 18.96 3.83
CA ALA A 197 -4.76 19.05 5.05
C ALA A 197 -5.11 20.26 5.93
N GLY A 198 -5.40 21.41 5.31
CA GLY A 198 -5.83 22.62 6.03
C GLY A 198 -7.22 22.50 6.66
N ALA A 199 -8.09 21.63 6.13
CA ALA A 199 -9.46 21.44 6.60
C ALA A 199 -9.62 20.35 7.66
N ASP A 200 -8.64 19.46 7.84
CA ASP A 200 -8.69 18.31 8.74
C ASP A 200 -7.37 18.15 9.51
N GLU A 201 -7.39 18.42 10.82
CA GLU A 201 -6.22 18.32 11.70
C GLU A 201 -5.60 16.91 11.72
N SER A 202 -6.41 15.87 11.50
CA SER A 202 -5.91 14.48 11.45
C SER A 202 -4.96 14.23 10.27
N LEU A 203 -4.95 15.13 9.27
CA LEU A 203 -4.11 15.04 8.09
C LEU A 203 -2.80 15.82 8.21
N TRP A 204 -2.56 16.52 9.32
CA TRP A 204 -1.37 17.35 9.48
C TRP A 204 -0.08 16.51 9.49
N GLU A 205 -0.02 15.45 10.29
CA GLU A 205 1.13 14.55 10.30
C GLU A 205 1.36 13.88 8.93
N PRO A 206 0.35 13.29 8.27
CA PRO A 206 0.48 12.84 6.88
C PRO A 206 1.00 13.89 5.90
N ALA A 207 0.47 15.11 5.95
CA ALA A 207 0.85 16.17 5.02
C ALA A 207 2.29 16.65 5.24
N LEU A 208 2.71 16.80 6.50
CA LEU A 208 4.07 17.21 6.86
C LEU A 208 5.10 16.12 6.49
N ASP A 209 4.78 14.85 6.72
CA ASP A 209 5.61 13.72 6.31
C ASP A 209 5.78 13.67 4.78
N VAL A 210 4.69 13.85 4.02
CA VAL A 210 4.76 13.92 2.56
C VAL A 210 5.65 15.08 2.13
N LEU A 211 5.46 16.27 2.70
CA LEU A 211 6.25 17.46 2.38
C LEU A 211 7.75 17.27 2.65
N ALA A 212 8.09 16.66 3.78
CA ALA A 212 9.47 16.35 4.18
C ALA A 212 10.16 15.36 3.24
N ASN A 213 9.40 14.51 2.55
CA ASN A 213 9.90 13.51 1.60
C ASN A 213 9.74 13.91 0.12
N MET A 214 9.16 15.09 -0.19
CA MET A 214 9.15 15.63 -1.56
C MET A 214 10.54 16.11 -1.97
N GLY A 215 10.85 16.08 -3.26
CA GLY A 215 12.03 16.70 -3.85
C GLY A 215 11.93 18.23 -3.87
N LYS A 216 13.09 18.90 -3.93
CA LYS A 216 13.23 20.36 -3.83
C LYS A 216 12.27 21.14 -4.76
N ALA A 217 12.23 20.77 -6.04
CA ALA A 217 11.39 21.46 -7.02
C ALA A 217 9.89 21.40 -6.68
N ARG A 218 9.40 20.28 -6.14
CA ARG A 218 7.99 20.16 -5.69
C ARG A 218 7.74 20.92 -4.40
N ARG A 219 8.68 20.92 -3.44
CA ARG A 219 8.56 21.77 -2.25
C ARG A 219 8.44 23.25 -2.62
N GLU A 220 9.27 23.71 -3.55
CA GLU A 220 9.20 25.09 -4.07
C GLU A 220 7.85 25.40 -4.73
N ALA A 221 7.28 24.44 -5.49
CA ALA A 221 5.95 24.60 -6.07
C ALA A 221 4.81 24.63 -5.03
N VAL A 222 5.02 24.02 -3.86
CA VAL A 222 4.05 24.00 -2.76
C VAL A 222 4.13 25.25 -1.88
N LEU A 223 5.29 25.92 -1.80
CA LEU A 223 5.48 27.10 -0.93
C LEU A 223 4.38 28.16 -1.04
N PRO A 224 3.96 28.63 -2.24
CA PRO A 224 2.91 29.65 -2.36
C PRO A 224 1.54 29.16 -1.86
N LEU A 225 1.33 27.85 -1.84
CA LEU A 225 0.05 27.24 -1.44
C LEU A 225 -0.08 27.11 0.09
N LEU A 226 1.03 27.20 0.83
CA LEU A 226 1.03 27.13 2.30
C LEU A 226 0.35 28.34 2.95
N ASP A 227 0.23 29.45 2.22
CA ASP A 227 -0.47 30.65 2.69
C ASP A 227 -1.97 30.40 2.90
N GLU A 228 -2.54 29.37 2.25
CA GLU A 228 -3.92 28.93 2.45
C GLU A 228 -4.12 28.10 3.74
N LEU A 229 -3.03 27.66 4.41
CA LEU A 229 -3.11 26.78 5.58
C LEU A 229 -3.36 27.54 6.90
N PRO A 230 -3.96 26.89 7.91
CA PRO A 230 -4.01 27.40 9.29
C PRO A 230 -2.62 27.79 9.80
N GLY A 231 -2.53 28.85 10.62
CA GLY A 231 -1.25 29.43 11.05
C GLY A 231 -0.30 28.44 11.71
N GLU A 232 -0.83 27.51 12.52
CA GLU A 232 -0.04 26.46 13.17
C GLU A 232 0.54 25.47 12.15
N LEU A 233 -0.30 24.89 11.28
CA LEU A 233 0.15 23.98 10.23
C LEU A 233 1.13 24.66 9.27
N ARG A 234 0.89 25.93 8.91
CA ARG A 234 1.79 26.72 8.06
C ARG A 234 3.18 26.85 8.70
N GLY A 235 3.25 27.19 9.99
CA GLY A 235 4.51 27.30 10.71
C GLY A 235 5.28 25.99 10.72
N ARG A 236 4.58 24.87 10.97
CA ARG A 236 5.17 23.51 10.93
C ARG A 236 5.65 23.13 9.53
N ALA A 237 4.86 23.43 8.49
CA ALA A 237 5.21 23.15 7.10
C ALA A 237 6.44 23.95 6.64
N GLN A 238 6.54 25.22 7.01
CA GLN A 238 7.70 26.06 6.71
C GLN A 238 8.97 25.56 7.42
N ALA A 239 8.84 25.04 8.65
CA ALA A 239 9.96 24.43 9.36
C ALA A 239 10.42 23.12 8.70
N ALA A 240 9.50 22.32 8.16
CA ALA A 240 9.81 21.04 7.49
C ALA A 240 10.47 21.20 6.11
N ILE A 241 10.35 22.37 5.47
CA ILE A 241 10.97 22.65 4.15
C ILE A 241 12.40 23.20 4.29
N LYS A 242 12.73 23.81 5.43
CA LYS A 242 14.07 24.37 5.73
C LYS A 242 15.09 23.27 5.95
#